data_AF-A0AAU9PS41-F1
#
_entry.id   AF-A0AAU9PS41-F1
#
_cell.length_a   1.000
_cell.length_b   1.000
_cell.length_c   1.000
_cell.angle_alpha   90.00
_cell.angle_beta   90.00
_cell.angle_gamma   90.00
#
_symmetry.space_group_name_H-M   'P 1'
#
loop_
_entity.id
_entity.type
_entity.pdbx_description
1 polymer ?
#
loop_
_entity_poly.entity_id
_entity_poly.type
_entity_poly.pdbx_seq_one_letter_code
_entity_poly.pdbx_strand_id
1 'polypeptide(L)'
;MFFWPDQSEFVRIAAMFGAKIIHFGVVGEDDTGELIFNYEDQMKIPYLRQFIQELTDEVVQLRSNVEGEVANQDVHFPVMRPKLPRRFYYLFGNPIETQGRQQELRNRDKVHELYVEVKSEVERCLSYLKEKRRNDPYRSILSRLVYQLTHGPESEIPTFEP
;
A
#
# COMPACT_ATOMS: atom_id res chain seq x y z
N MET A 1 1.79 -10.50 5.76
CA MET A 1 2.87 -10.83 4.81
C MET A 1 3.05 -9.60 3.92
N PHE A 2 4.27 -9.09 3.74
CA PHE A 2 4.52 -7.94 2.87
C PHE A 2 4.65 -8.45 1.43
N PHE A 3 3.74 -8.05 0.55
CA PHE A 3 3.82 -8.38 -0.87
C PHE A 3 4.84 -7.45 -1.52
N TRP A 4 5.81 -8.03 -2.22
CA TRP A 4 6.85 -7.27 -2.94
C TRP A 4 7.06 -7.91 -4.30
N PRO A 5 6.97 -7.13 -5.41
CA PRO A 5 6.98 -7.69 -6.76
C PRO A 5 8.35 -8.26 -7.11
N ASP A 6 8.44 -9.48 -7.65
CA ASP A 6 9.73 -10.11 -8.00
C ASP A 6 10.52 -9.36 -9.08
N GLN A 7 9.84 -8.53 -9.88
CA GLN A 7 10.45 -7.78 -10.97
C GLN A 7 10.89 -6.37 -10.55
N SER A 8 12.09 -5.97 -10.96
CA SER A 8 12.68 -4.65 -10.74
C SER A 8 12.34 -3.60 -11.81
N GLU A 9 11.22 -3.78 -12.55
CA GLU A 9 10.86 -2.91 -13.69
C GLU A 9 10.62 -1.45 -13.28
N PHE A 10 10.06 -1.19 -12.11
CA PHE A 10 9.83 0.19 -11.67
C PHE A 10 11.14 0.96 -11.51
N VAL A 11 12.23 0.29 -11.11
CA VAL A 11 13.57 0.89 -10.99
C VAL A 11 14.13 1.22 -12.37
N ARG A 12 13.95 0.31 -13.35
CA ARG A 12 14.36 0.56 -14.75
C ARG A 12 13.61 1.76 -15.34
N ILE A 13 12.30 1.83 -15.14
CA ILE A 13 11.47 2.94 -15.64
C ILE A 13 11.89 4.24 -14.96
N ALA A 14 12.04 4.25 -13.63
CA ALA A 14 12.47 5.42 -12.91
C ALA A 14 13.83 5.93 -13.42
N ALA A 15 14.81 5.04 -13.57
CA ALA A 15 16.12 5.38 -14.14
C ALA A 15 16.04 5.90 -15.57
N MET A 16 15.21 5.30 -16.43
CA MET A 16 15.05 5.70 -17.83
C MET A 16 14.58 7.16 -17.95
N PHE A 17 13.66 7.57 -17.08
CA PHE A 17 13.12 8.92 -17.06
C PHE A 17 13.83 9.87 -16.08
N GLY A 18 14.84 9.37 -15.34
CA GLY A 18 15.48 10.14 -14.25
C GLY A 18 14.50 10.53 -13.13
N ALA A 19 13.46 9.73 -12.92
CA ALA A 19 12.42 9.99 -11.92
C ALA A 19 12.88 9.61 -10.50
N LYS A 20 12.41 10.36 -9.51
CA LYS A 20 12.71 10.09 -8.10
C LYS A 20 11.84 8.94 -7.59
N ILE A 21 12.47 8.00 -6.89
CA ILE A 21 11.74 6.92 -6.22
C ILE A 21 11.50 7.35 -4.78
N ILE A 22 10.23 7.45 -4.36
CA ILE A 22 9.87 7.77 -2.98
C ILE A 22 9.27 6.51 -2.36
N HIS A 23 9.97 5.93 -1.39
CA HIS A 23 9.45 4.83 -0.59
C HIS A 23 8.51 5.37 0.49
N PHE A 24 7.42 4.68 0.77
CA PHE A 24 6.51 5.04 1.86
C PHE A 24 5.93 3.80 2.54
N GLY A 25 5.60 3.93 3.82
CA GLY A 25 4.95 2.90 4.61
C GLY A 25 3.59 3.37 5.12
N VAL A 26 2.64 2.42 5.21
CA VAL A 26 1.33 2.65 5.81
C VAL A 26 1.02 1.53 6.79
N VAL A 27 0.55 1.88 7.99
CA VAL A 27 0.11 0.92 9.01
C VAL A 27 -1.25 1.37 9.54
N GLY A 28 -2.25 0.48 9.59
CA GLY A 28 -3.60 0.82 10.07
C GLY A 28 -4.75 0.26 9.23
N GLU A 29 -4.47 -0.15 7.98
CA GLU A 29 -5.48 -0.63 7.03
C GLU A 29 -6.34 -1.77 7.58
N ASP A 30 -5.70 -2.79 8.19
CA ASP A 30 -6.38 -3.95 8.80
C ASP A 30 -7.38 -3.60 9.92
N ASP A 31 -7.36 -2.37 10.46
CA ASP A 31 -8.30 -1.95 11.49
C ASP A 31 -9.60 -1.34 10.93
N THR A 32 -9.68 -1.09 9.63
CA THR A 32 -10.83 -0.39 9.02
C THR A 32 -12.02 -1.30 8.76
N GLY A 33 -11.76 -2.56 8.42
CA GLY A 33 -12.82 -3.51 8.18
C GLY A 33 -12.33 -4.95 8.20
N GLU A 34 -13.27 -5.87 8.37
CA GLU A 34 -13.03 -7.30 8.23
C GLU A 34 -13.60 -7.77 6.90
N LEU A 35 -12.82 -8.51 6.12
CA LEU A 35 -13.31 -9.12 4.90
C LEU A 35 -14.34 -10.19 5.26
N ILE A 36 -15.62 -9.94 4.93
CA ILE A 36 -16.69 -10.91 5.20
C ILE A 36 -16.85 -11.86 4.01
N PHE A 37 -16.81 -11.31 2.79
CA PHE A 37 -16.90 -12.07 1.56
C PHE A 37 -15.73 -11.72 0.66
N ASN A 38 -14.84 -12.70 0.47
CA ASN A 38 -13.79 -12.63 -0.54
C ASN A 38 -14.37 -12.94 -1.95
N TYR A 39 -13.56 -12.73 -2.98
CA TYR A 39 -13.95 -13.00 -4.38
C TYR A 39 -14.41 -14.45 -4.58
N GLU A 40 -13.65 -15.44 -4.09
CA GLU A 40 -13.97 -16.86 -4.21
C GLU A 40 -15.34 -17.23 -3.63
N ASP A 41 -15.74 -16.61 -2.53
CA ASP A 41 -17.03 -16.82 -1.90
C ASP A 41 -18.17 -16.13 -2.66
N GLN A 42 -17.89 -14.99 -3.30
CA GLN A 42 -18.85 -14.31 -4.18
C GLN A 42 -19.09 -15.10 -5.47
N MET A 43 -18.03 -15.72 -6.03
CA MET A 43 -18.11 -16.54 -7.24
C MET A 43 -18.92 -17.84 -7.02
N LYS A 44 -19.10 -18.28 -5.78
CA LYS A 44 -19.99 -19.41 -5.43
C LYS A 44 -21.47 -19.03 -5.44
N ILE A 45 -21.82 -17.73 -5.41
CA ILE A 45 -23.21 -17.25 -5.44
C ILE A 45 -23.57 -16.89 -6.89
N PRO A 46 -24.53 -17.58 -7.53
CA PRO A 46 -24.78 -17.46 -8.97
C PRO A 46 -25.06 -16.03 -9.46
N TYR A 47 -25.82 -15.25 -8.69
CA TYR A 47 -26.19 -13.87 -9.04
C TYR A 47 -25.01 -12.90 -8.90
N LEU A 48 -24.20 -13.01 -7.84
CA LEU A 48 -23.00 -12.19 -7.64
C LEU A 48 -21.93 -12.53 -8.68
N ARG A 49 -21.75 -13.81 -8.99
CA ARG A 49 -20.85 -14.25 -10.07
C ARG A 49 -21.20 -13.60 -11.40
N GLN A 50 -22.48 -13.64 -11.79
CA GLN A 50 -22.92 -13.05 -13.05
C GLN A 50 -22.69 -11.53 -13.08
N PHE A 51 -22.99 -10.83 -11.99
CA PHE A 51 -22.75 -9.39 -11.87
C PHE A 51 -21.27 -9.01 -11.96
N ILE A 52 -20.38 -9.77 -11.31
CA ILE A 52 -18.93 -9.54 -11.37
C ILE A 52 -18.36 -9.84 -12.76
N GLN A 53 -18.88 -10.87 -13.44
CA GLN A 53 -18.50 -11.21 -14.82
C GLN A 53 -18.91 -10.12 -15.81
N GLU A 54 -20.15 -9.61 -15.71
CA GLU A 54 -20.62 -8.50 -16.54
C GLU A 54 -19.76 -7.24 -16.36
N LEU A 55 -19.40 -6.89 -15.11
CA LEU A 55 -18.51 -5.77 -14.83
C LEU A 55 -17.07 -5.99 -15.31
N THR A 56 -16.57 -7.22 -15.24
CA THR A 56 -15.21 -7.56 -15.70
C THR A 56 -15.12 -7.53 -17.23
N ASP A 57 -16.18 -7.97 -17.93
CA ASP A 57 -16.27 -7.92 -19.40
C ASP A 57 -16.39 -6.49 -19.95
N GLU A 58 -16.97 -5.56 -19.17
CA GLU A 58 -17.02 -4.13 -19.52
C GLU A 58 -15.68 -3.40 -19.32
N VAL A 59 -14.76 -3.95 -18.51
CA VAL A 59 -13.44 -3.35 -18.27
C VAL A 59 -12.48 -3.75 -19.39
N VAL A 60 -11.95 -2.75 -20.10
CA VAL A 60 -10.93 -2.96 -21.15
C VAL A 60 -9.71 -3.68 -20.56
N GLN A 61 -9.41 -4.88 -21.05
CA GLN A 61 -8.20 -5.61 -20.66
C GLN A 61 -6.95 -4.91 -21.20
N LEU A 62 -6.27 -4.15 -20.35
CA LEU A 62 -5.11 -3.34 -20.74
C LEU A 62 -3.81 -4.15 -20.89
N ARG A 63 -3.79 -5.45 -20.51
CA ARG A 63 -2.56 -6.26 -20.41
C ARG A 63 -2.71 -7.70 -20.92
N SER A 64 -3.29 -7.88 -22.11
CA SER A 64 -3.57 -9.20 -22.71
C SER A 64 -2.34 -10.10 -23.01
N ASN A 65 -1.11 -9.59 -22.91
CA ASN A 65 0.13 -10.29 -23.30
C ASN A 65 1.07 -10.62 -22.12
N VAL A 66 0.60 -10.54 -20.87
CA VAL A 66 1.41 -10.86 -19.68
C VAL A 66 0.86 -12.13 -19.04
N GLU A 67 1.72 -13.08 -18.68
CA GLU A 67 1.35 -14.28 -17.91
C GLU A 67 1.70 -14.07 -16.41
N GLY A 68 0.94 -14.72 -15.52
CA GLY A 68 1.15 -14.70 -14.06
C GLY A 68 0.18 -13.78 -13.28
N GLU A 69 0.47 -13.52 -12.00
CA GLU A 69 -0.40 -12.69 -11.11
C GLU A 69 -0.69 -11.29 -11.66
N VAL A 70 0.22 -10.75 -12.47
CA VAL A 70 0.12 -9.42 -13.10
C VAL A 70 -0.92 -9.39 -14.24
N ALA A 71 -1.31 -10.56 -14.74
CA ALA A 71 -2.32 -10.75 -15.77
C ALA A 71 -3.76 -10.76 -15.23
N ASN A 72 -3.92 -11.05 -13.93
CA ASN A 72 -5.22 -11.14 -13.30
C ASN A 72 -5.79 -9.73 -13.11
N GLN A 73 -6.81 -9.38 -13.90
CA GLN A 73 -7.52 -8.10 -13.86
C GLN A 73 -8.97 -8.26 -13.39
N ASP A 74 -9.30 -9.35 -12.70
CA ASP A 74 -10.65 -9.60 -12.22
C ASP A 74 -11.08 -8.49 -11.26
N VAL A 75 -12.27 -7.92 -11.49
CA VAL A 75 -12.77 -6.85 -10.65
C VAL A 75 -13.13 -7.42 -9.26
N HIS A 76 -12.31 -7.08 -8.27
CA HIS A 76 -12.53 -7.51 -6.89
C HIS A 76 -13.44 -6.53 -6.16
N PHE A 77 -14.64 -6.98 -5.76
CA PHE A 77 -15.57 -6.22 -4.92
C PHE A 77 -15.65 -6.80 -3.50
N PRO A 78 -14.65 -6.60 -2.64
CA PRO A 78 -14.70 -7.13 -1.28
C PRO A 78 -15.87 -6.51 -0.49
N VAL A 79 -16.71 -7.36 0.11
CA VAL A 79 -17.70 -6.89 1.10
C VAL A 79 -17.03 -6.88 2.46
N MET A 80 -16.88 -5.67 3.02
CA MET A 80 -16.19 -5.42 4.28
C MET A 80 -17.18 -5.15 5.42
N ARG A 81 -16.93 -5.71 6.60
CA ARG A 81 -17.60 -5.32 7.84
C ARG A 81 -16.92 -4.06 8.37
N PRO A 82 -17.63 -2.94 8.60
CA PRO A 82 -17.01 -1.77 9.20
C PRO A 82 -16.54 -2.10 10.62
N LYS A 83 -15.26 -1.84 10.91
CA LYS A 83 -14.70 -1.84 12.26
C LYS A 83 -14.54 -0.39 12.73
N LEU A 84 -14.45 -0.18 14.04
CA LEU A 84 -14.16 1.14 14.60
C LEU A 84 -12.79 1.61 14.07
N PRO A 85 -12.75 2.69 13.27
CA PRO A 85 -11.52 3.09 12.60
C PRO A 85 -10.49 3.53 13.64
N ARG A 86 -9.35 2.83 13.63
CA ARG A 86 -8.18 3.24 14.40
C ARG A 86 -7.37 4.27 13.61
N ARG A 87 -6.34 4.83 14.25
CA ARG A 87 -5.45 5.78 13.61
C ARG A 87 -4.63 5.11 12.50
N PHE A 88 -4.53 5.77 11.34
CA PHE A 88 -3.57 5.43 10.30
C PHE A 88 -2.24 6.12 10.54
N TYR A 89 -1.17 5.42 10.20
CA TYR A 89 0.19 5.91 10.31
C TYR A 89 0.82 5.89 8.93
N TYR A 90 1.33 7.03 8.50
CA TYR A 90 2.00 7.22 7.21
C TYR A 90 3.42 7.71 7.46
N LEU A 91 4.39 7.14 6.75
CA LEU A 91 5.76 7.64 6.75
C LEU A 91 6.27 7.65 5.31
N PHE A 92 6.68 8.84 4.86
CA PHE A 92 7.36 9.02 3.59
C PHE A 92 8.86 9.04 3.83
N GLY A 93 9.56 8.20 3.07
CA GLY A 93 10.99 8.11 3.08
C GLY A 93 11.68 9.22 2.30
N ASN A 94 13.00 9.18 2.32
CA ASN A 94 13.80 10.10 1.53
C ASN A 94 13.71 9.74 0.04
N PRO A 95 13.59 10.74 -0.86
CA PRO A 95 13.63 10.48 -2.29
C PRO A 95 14.98 9.88 -2.71
N ILE A 96 14.93 8.80 -3.47
CA ILE A 96 16.10 8.18 -4.08
C ILE A 96 16.24 8.73 -5.50
N GLU A 97 17.33 9.47 -5.73
CA GLU A 97 17.63 10.09 -7.01
C GLU A 97 18.13 9.04 -8.03
N THR A 98 17.51 9.01 -9.20
CA THR A 98 17.95 8.18 -10.33
C THR A 98 18.54 9.00 -11.48
N GLN A 99 18.33 10.33 -11.45
CA GLN A 99 18.90 11.26 -12.41
C GLN A 99 20.45 11.20 -12.33
N GLY A 100 21.11 11.07 -13.48
CA GLY A 100 22.56 10.92 -13.55
C GLY A 100 23.06 9.48 -13.37
N ARG A 101 22.19 8.53 -12.99
CA ARG A 101 22.51 7.10 -12.86
C ARG A 101 22.02 6.27 -14.04
N GLN A 102 21.58 6.90 -15.14
CA GLN A 102 20.97 6.18 -16.27
C GLN A 102 21.92 5.16 -16.91
N GLN A 103 23.21 5.45 -16.97
CA GLN A 103 24.20 4.55 -17.57
C GLN A 103 24.57 3.39 -16.62
N GLU A 104 24.63 3.66 -15.31
CA GLU A 104 24.83 2.65 -14.26
C GLU A 104 23.65 1.66 -14.21
N LEU A 105 22.43 2.20 -14.21
CA LEU A 105 21.17 1.44 -14.11
C LEU A 105 20.73 0.78 -15.43
N ARG A 106 21.62 0.72 -16.44
CA ARG A 106 21.51 -0.23 -17.56
C ARG A 106 21.98 -1.63 -17.17
N ASN A 107 22.86 -1.74 -16.17
CA ASN A 107 23.32 -3.02 -15.67
C ASN A 107 22.23 -3.66 -14.79
N ARG A 108 21.86 -4.92 -15.12
CA ARG A 108 20.86 -5.68 -14.37
C ARG A 108 21.21 -5.85 -12.90
N ASP A 109 22.50 -6.03 -12.57
CA ASP A 109 22.95 -6.21 -11.19
C ASP A 109 22.77 -4.92 -10.38
N LYS A 110 23.07 -3.76 -11.00
CA LYS A 110 22.90 -2.45 -10.37
C LYS A 110 21.44 -2.07 -10.16
N VAL A 111 20.59 -2.43 -11.11
CA VAL A 111 19.13 -2.29 -10.95
C VAL A 111 18.64 -3.16 -9.79
N HIS A 112 19.14 -4.40 -9.69
CA HIS A 112 18.74 -5.30 -8.62
C HIS A 112 19.22 -4.82 -7.24
N GLU A 113 20.44 -4.29 -7.16
CA GLU A 113 20.99 -3.67 -5.94
C GLU A 113 20.08 -2.52 -5.47
N LEU A 114 19.72 -1.59 -6.35
CA LEU A 114 18.83 -0.48 -6.03
C LEU A 114 17.40 -0.96 -5.66
N TYR A 115 16.92 -2.01 -6.29
CA TYR A 115 15.62 -2.62 -5.95
C TYR A 115 15.62 -3.21 -4.53
N VAL A 116 16.69 -3.89 -4.13
CA VAL A 116 16.85 -4.44 -2.77
C VAL A 116 16.98 -3.31 -1.74
N GLU A 117 17.70 -2.24 -2.09
CA GLU A 117 17.80 -1.03 -1.26
C GLU A 117 16.42 -0.43 -0.99
N VAL A 118 15.64 -0.16 -2.06
CA VAL A 118 14.26 0.38 -1.94
C VAL A 118 13.40 -0.53 -1.07
N LYS A 119 13.48 -1.86 -1.26
CA LYS A 119 12.74 -2.82 -0.42
C LYS A 119 13.10 -2.68 1.06
N SER A 120 14.39 -2.62 1.38
CA SER A 120 14.88 -2.52 2.75
C SER A 120 14.42 -1.22 3.42
N GLU A 121 14.38 -0.12 2.67
CA GLU A 121 13.90 1.17 3.14
C GLU A 121 12.39 1.15 3.42
N VAL A 122 11.59 0.47 2.58
CA VAL A 122 10.16 0.25 2.87
C VAL A 122 9.97 -0.59 4.13
N GLU A 123 10.73 -1.67 4.30
CA GLU A 123 10.68 -2.51 5.49
C GLU A 123 11.06 -1.74 6.76
N ARG A 124 12.04 -0.83 6.67
CA ARG A 124 12.42 0.08 7.75
C ARG A 124 11.28 1.03 8.11
N CYS A 125 10.64 1.65 7.11
CA CYS A 125 9.47 2.50 7.33
C CYS A 125 8.34 1.73 8.02
N LEU A 126 8.01 0.53 7.55
CA LEU A 126 6.96 -0.30 8.15
C LEU A 126 7.29 -0.69 9.60
N SER A 127 8.55 -1.03 9.87
CA SER A 127 9.00 -1.41 11.22
C SER A 127 8.89 -0.23 12.19
N TYR A 128 9.34 0.96 11.77
CA TYR A 128 9.19 2.19 12.54
C TYR A 128 7.73 2.52 12.84
N LEU A 129 6.86 2.45 11.82
CA LEU A 129 5.43 2.73 11.99
C LEU A 129 4.74 1.74 12.92
N LYS A 130 5.11 0.45 12.87
CA LYS A 130 4.59 -0.57 13.80
C LYS A 130 4.99 -0.26 15.24
N GLU A 131 6.23 0.17 15.45
CA GLU A 131 6.72 0.57 16.78
C GLU A 131 6.00 1.81 17.30
N LYS A 132 5.90 2.88 16.50
CA LYS A 132 5.17 4.09 16.88
C LYS A 132 3.71 3.81 17.18
N ARG A 133 3.06 2.96 16.38
CA ARG A 133 1.68 2.52 16.62
C ARG A 133 1.53 1.75 17.94
N ARG A 134 2.53 0.95 18.35
CA ARG A 134 2.48 0.22 19.61
C ARG A 134 2.52 1.17 20.81
N ASN A 135 3.24 2.27 20.68
CA ASN A 135 3.47 3.24 21.75
C ASN A 135 2.52 4.46 21.69
N ASP A 136 1.60 4.54 20.71
CA ASP A 136 0.70 5.69 20.55
C ASP A 136 -0.45 5.67 21.57
N PRO A 137 -0.51 6.63 22.52
CA PRO A 137 -1.63 6.74 23.47
C PRO A 137 -2.95 7.12 22.80
N TYR A 138 -2.89 7.70 21.59
CA TYR A 138 -4.04 8.16 20.81
C TYR A 138 -4.48 7.16 19.73
N ARG A 139 -4.00 5.92 19.79
CA ARG A 139 -4.39 4.86 18.85
C ARG A 139 -5.90 4.59 18.85
N SER A 140 -6.54 4.68 20.02
CA SER A 140 -7.98 4.48 20.19
C SER A 140 -8.76 5.75 19.84
N ILE A 141 -9.92 5.59 19.20
CA ILE A 141 -10.82 6.73 18.93
C ILE A 141 -11.31 7.40 20.22
N LEU A 142 -11.47 6.64 21.31
CA LEU A 142 -11.90 7.18 22.60
C LEU A 142 -10.85 8.12 23.18
N SER A 143 -9.56 7.75 23.14
CA SER A 143 -8.47 8.61 23.60
C SER A 143 -8.42 9.92 22.82
N ARG A 144 -8.70 9.87 21.51
CA ARG A 144 -8.75 11.04 20.63
C ARG A 144 -9.92 11.95 20.96
N LEU A 145 -11.10 11.39 21.20
CA LEU A 145 -12.27 12.17 21.62
C LEU A 145 -12.03 12.85 22.98
N VAL A 146 -11.44 12.15 23.95
CA VAL A 146 -11.08 12.75 25.25
C VAL A 146 -10.07 13.88 25.09
N TYR A 147 -9.09 13.73 24.20
CA TYR A 147 -8.11 14.77 23.91
C TYR A 147 -8.78 16.02 23.32
N GLN A 148 -9.64 15.86 22.31
CA GLN A 148 -10.36 16.97 21.69
C GLN A 148 -11.35 17.65 22.65
N LEU A 149 -11.98 16.89 23.56
CA LEU A 149 -12.85 17.48 24.59
C LEU A 149 -12.06 18.34 25.60
N THR A 150 -10.81 17.99 25.86
CA THR A 150 -9.96 18.72 26.82
C THR A 150 -9.17 19.89 26.19
N HIS A 151 -8.84 19.79 24.89
CA HIS A 151 -8.00 20.78 24.18
C HIS A 151 -8.76 21.60 23.14
N GLY A 152 -10.02 21.26 22.85
CA GLY A 152 -10.88 21.92 21.87
C GLY A 152 -11.05 21.09 20.58
N PRO A 153 -12.14 21.31 19.83
CA PRO A 153 -12.47 20.50 18.64
C PRO A 153 -11.46 20.65 17.49
N GLU A 154 -10.75 21.78 17.43
CA GLU A 154 -9.72 22.05 16.40
C GLU A 154 -8.31 21.63 16.81
N SER A 155 -8.12 21.04 18.01
CA SER A 155 -6.80 20.64 18.47
C SER A 155 -6.22 19.52 17.60
N GLU A 156 -5.02 19.71 17.07
CA GLU A 156 -4.28 18.67 16.38
C GLU A 156 -3.81 17.60 17.39
N ILE A 157 -4.16 16.35 17.11
CA ILE A 157 -3.79 15.22 17.98
C ILE A 157 -2.30 14.92 17.79
N PRO A 158 -1.49 14.90 18.86
CA PRO A 158 -0.06 14.64 18.77
C PRO A 158 0.27 13.41 17.93
N THR A 159 1.28 13.55 17.06
CA THR A 159 1.77 12.49 16.18
C THR A 159 3.24 12.20 16.45
N PHE A 160 3.73 11.08 15.94
CA PHE A 160 5.14 10.72 16.01
C PHE A 160 5.98 11.64 15.10
N GLU A 161 7.24 11.85 15.47
CA GLU A 161 8.17 12.62 14.66
C GLU A 161 8.64 11.80 13.43
N PRO A 162 8.87 12.46 12.27
CA PRO A 162 9.39 11.82 11.06
C PRO A 162 10.81 11.26 11.23
#